data_AF-A0A514WGB9-F1
#
_entry.id   AF-A0A514WGB9-F1
#
_cell.length_a   1.000
_cell.length_b   1.000
_cell.length_c   1.000
_cell.angle_alpha   90.00
_cell.angle_beta   90.00
_cell.angle_gamma   90.00
#
_symmetry.space_group_name_H-M   'P 1'
#
loop_
_entity.id
_entity.type
_entity.pdbx_description
1 polymer ?
#
loop_
_entity_poly.entity_id
_entity_poly.type
_entity_poly.pdbx_seq_one_letter_code
_entity_poly.pdbx_strand_id
1 'polypeptide(L)' 'MPSTHKAAPSLPLLRAFSAICSCCEATGNTLMPHLPAGWATETVNGTTSAYCPDCAIDLPKARRQ' A
#
# COMPACT_ATOMS: atom_id res chain seq x y z
N MET A 1 -17.07 15.60 -42.15
CA MET A 1 -17.56 14.29 -41.66
C MET A 1 -17.18 14.18 -40.19
N PRO A 2 -18.14 14.16 -39.24
CA PRO A 2 -17.78 13.99 -37.83
C PRO A 2 -17.50 12.51 -37.54
N SER A 3 -16.25 12.18 -37.20
CA SER A 3 -15.81 10.83 -36.84
C SER A 3 -16.23 10.55 -35.39
N THR A 4 -17.27 9.75 -35.22
CA THR A 4 -17.80 9.35 -33.91
C THR A 4 -16.87 8.31 -33.28
N HIS A 5 -15.82 8.74 -32.58
CA HIS A 5 -15.00 7.85 -31.77
C HIS A 5 -15.80 7.46 -30.51
N LYS A 6 -16.43 6.29 -30.59
CA LYS A 6 -17.09 5.60 -29.48
C LYS A 6 -16.04 5.31 -28.41
N ALA A 7 -16.08 6.04 -27.30
CA ALA A 7 -15.16 5.85 -26.18
C ALA A 7 -15.19 4.38 -25.73
N ALA A 8 -14.02 3.74 -25.70
CA ALA A 8 -13.88 2.39 -25.19
C ALA A 8 -14.23 2.37 -23.69
N PRO A 9 -14.93 1.34 -23.19
CA PRO A 9 -15.18 1.20 -21.77
C PRO A 9 -13.83 1.10 -21.05
N SER A 10 -13.54 2.05 -20.16
CA SER A 10 -12.36 2.01 -19.30
C SER A 10 -12.49 0.80 -18.38
N LEU A 11 -11.73 -0.26 -18.68
CA LEU A 11 -11.49 -1.34 -17.73
C LEU A 11 -11.01 -0.73 -16.41
N PRO A 12 -11.48 -1.22 -15.25
CA PRO A 12 -10.95 -0.75 -13.98
C PRO A 12 -9.45 -1.02 -13.97
N LEU A 13 -8.65 0.05 -14.02
CA LEU A 13 -7.21 -0.05 -13.86
C LEU A 13 -6.98 -0.68 -12.50
N LEU A 14 -6.56 -1.95 -12.47
CA LEU A 14 -6.02 -2.60 -11.29
C LEU A 14 -4.81 -1.76 -10.86
N ARG A 15 -5.04 -0.79 -9.97
CA ARG A 15 -3.98 0.04 -9.43
C ARG A 15 -3.21 -0.82 -8.45
N ALA A 16 -1.95 -1.10 -8.78
CA ALA A 16 -1.03 -1.61 -7.80
C ALA A 16 -0.80 -0.53 -6.74
N PHE A 17 -0.98 -0.90 -5.48
CA PHE A 17 -0.59 -0.10 -4.33
C PHE A 17 0.80 -0.57 -3.89
N SER A 18 1.67 0.37 -3.57
CA SER A 18 3.01 0.09 -3.06
C SER A 18 3.19 0.78 -1.72
N ALA A 19 3.75 0.07 -0.76
CA ALA A 19 4.24 0.62 0.50
C ALA A 19 5.78 0.53 0.52
N ILE A 20 6.43 1.52 1.10
CA ILE A 20 7.89 1.55 1.28
C ILE A 20 8.17 1.47 2.78
N CYS A 21 9.07 0.59 3.17
CA CYS A 21 9.50 0.43 4.55
C CYS A 21 10.28 1.68 4.98
N SER A 22 9.86 2.33 6.05
CA SER A 22 10.53 3.54 6.57
C SER A 22 11.91 3.26 7.17
N CYS A 23 12.27 1.99 7.39
CA CYS A 23 13.53 1.60 8.04
C CYS A 23 14.60 1.11 7.05
N CYS A 24 14.22 0.24 6.10
CA CYS A 24 15.15 -0.38 5.15
C CYS A 24 14.82 -0.09 3.67
N GLU A 25 13.80 0.74 3.41
CA GLU A 25 13.37 1.14 2.05
C GLU A 25 12.91 -0.02 1.15
N ALA A 26 12.74 -1.22 1.71
CA ALA A 26 12.09 -2.33 1.02
C ALA A 26 10.73 -1.88 0.48
N THR A 27 10.37 -2.33 -0.72
CA THR A 27 9.09 -2.00 -1.35
C THR A 27 8.18 -3.23 -1.36
N GLY A 28 6.96 -3.08 -0.86
CA GLY A 28 5.93 -4.10 -0.86
C GLY A 28 4.78 -3.69 -1.79
N ASN A 29 4.46 -4.56 -2.75
CA ASN A 29 3.40 -4.30 -3.72
C ASN A 29 2.16 -5.14 -3.38
N THR A 30 0.99 -4.57 -3.60
CA THR A 30 -0.29 -5.23 -3.40
C THR A 30 -1.30 -4.75 -4.42
N LEU A 31 -2.21 -5.63 -4.84
CA LEU A 31 -3.28 -5.30 -5.78
C LEU A 31 -4.53 -4.77 -5.07
N MET A 32 -4.54 -4.82 -3.73
CA MET A 32 -5.62 -4.32 -2.90
C MET A 32 -5.19 -3.02 -2.22
N PRO A 33 -6.12 -2.12 -1.89
CA PRO A 33 -5.84 -0.90 -1.12
C PRO A 33 -5.61 -1.20 0.37
N HIS A 34 -4.79 -2.20 0.67
CA HIS A 34 -4.42 -2.63 2.02
C HIS A 34 -2.90 -2.72 2.13
N LEU A 35 -2.38 -2.71 3.36
CA LEU A 35 -0.96 -2.89 3.59
C LEU A 35 -0.51 -4.27 3.06
N PRO A 36 0.68 -4.40 2.45
CA PRO A 36 1.21 -5.69 2.02
C PRO A 36 1.22 -6.71 3.17
N ALA A 37 1.02 -7.99 2.85
CA ALA A 37 0.92 -9.03 3.86
C ALA A 37 2.17 -9.09 4.74
N GLY A 38 1.97 -9.17 6.06
CA GLY A 38 3.05 -9.26 7.05
C GLY A 38 3.73 -7.93 7.38
N TRP A 39 3.38 -6.83 6.70
CA TRP A 39 3.85 -5.50 7.07
C TRP A 39 3.09 -4.98 8.29
N ALA A 40 3.73 -4.09 9.02
CA ALA A 40 3.14 -3.39 10.15
C ALA A 40 3.15 -1.88 9.89
N THR A 41 2.24 -1.16 10.55
CA THR A 41 2.26 0.30 10.60
C THR A 41 2.36 0.77 12.03
N GLU A 42 3.11 1.83 12.25
CA GLU A 42 3.16 2.54 13.53
C GLU A 42 2.84 4.00 13.31
N THR A 43 2.06 4.57 14.23
CA THR A 43 1.74 5.99 14.22
C THR A 43 2.45 6.67 15.38
N VAL A 44 3.42 7.53 15.05
CA VAL A 44 4.17 8.33 16.04
C VAL A 44 3.91 9.80 15.75
N ASN A 45 3.43 10.55 16.75
CA ASN A 45 3.09 11.97 16.61
C ASN A 45 2.16 12.28 15.43
N GLY A 46 1.20 11.39 15.14
CA GLY A 46 0.25 11.55 14.04
C GLY A 46 0.79 11.19 12.64
N THR A 47 2.05 10.77 12.54
CA THR A 47 2.64 10.28 11.29
C THR A 47 2.61 8.76 11.26
N THR A 48 1.90 8.19 10.29
CA THR A 48 1.83 6.73 10.09
C THR A 48 2.93 6.27 9.15
N SER A 49 3.84 5.44 9.66
CA SER A 49 4.94 4.84 8.91
C SER A 49 4.68 3.34 8.71
N ALA A 50 5.13 2.80 7.58
CA ALA A 50 5.00 1.39 7.25
C ALA A 50 6.35 0.67 7.37
N TYR A 51 6.33 -0.57 7.85
CA TYR A 51 7.52 -1.38 8.10
C TYR A 51 7.34 -2.78 7.52
N CYS A 52 8.36 -3.29 6.83
CA CYS A 52 8.39 -4.65 6.32
C CYS A 52 8.47 -5.67 7.47
N PRO A 53 8.10 -6.95 7.25
CA PRO A 53 8.12 -7.98 8.30
C PRO A 53 9.47 -8.11 9.02
N ASP A 54 10.58 -7.89 8.32
CA ASP A 54 11.93 -7.96 8.91
C ASP A 54 12.24 -6.78 9.85
N CYS A 55 11.72 -5.59 9.55
CA CYS A 55 11.91 -4.40 10.41
C CYS A 55 10.78 -4.24 11.44
N ALA A 56 9.65 -4.92 11.26
CA ALA A 56 8.49 -4.86 12.15
C ALA A 56 8.59 -5.78 13.38
N ILE A 57 9.74 -6.43 13.60
CA ILE A 57 9.95 -7.37 14.71
C ILE A 57 9.80 -6.66 16.07
N ASP A 58 10.32 -5.44 16.16
CA ASP A 58 10.31 -4.62 17.38
C ASP A 58 9.08 -3.72 17.49
N LEU A 59 8.27 -3.60 16.43
CA LEU A 59 7.07 -2.78 16.47
C LEU A 59 6.06 -3.41 17.44
N PRO A 60 5.44 -2.62 18.34
CA PRO A 60 4.36 -3.13 19.17
C PRO A 60 3.26 -3.61 18.24
N LYS A 61 3.10 -4.94 18.13
CA LYS A 61 1.99 -5.55 17.38
C LYS A 61 0.74 -4.94 17.96
N ALA A 62 0.05 -4.10 17.18
CA ALA A 62 -1.17 -3.44 17.61
C ALA A 62 -2.09 -4.53 18.18
N ARG A 63 -2.20 -4.60 19.52
CA ARG A 63 -3.19 -5.42 20.19
C ARG A 63 -4.51 -4.84 19.71
N ARG A 64 -5.23 -5.59 18.88
CA ARG A 64 -6.64 -5.33 18.60
C ARG A 64 -7.31 -5.16 19.97
N GLN A 65 -7.73 -3.93 20.29
CA GLN A 65 -8.72 -3.70 21.34
C GLN A 65 -10.09 -4.14 20.80
#